data_AF-A0A4Q3MJ18-F1
#
_entry.id   AF-A0A4Q3MJ18-F1
#
_cell.length_a   1.000
_cell.length_b   1.000
_cell.length_c   1.000
_cell.angle_alpha   90.00
_cell.angle_beta   90.00
_cell.angle_gamma   90.00
#
_symmetry.space_group_name_H-M   'P 1'
#
loop_
_entity.id
_entity.type
_entity.pdbx_description
1 polymer ?
#
loop_
_entity_poly.entity_id
_entity_poly.type
_entity_poly.pdbx_seq_one_letter_code
_entity_poly.pdbx_strand_id
1 'polypeptide(L)'
;EAVQVVNIERSKRNGALAARFYINGSVYLPALDAVIGEPLIEDPDEPSCHVRLRPNDADPGARREYDVTLDTDAEALGAEVARDVTALLDMLDGLTTPQAAVAHLAGRRLAQYERVFGWYLSQNELDQARLFVRSLHTEFGGEGRWAIFAGRLDGVARRVRGDVSWREWIG
;
A
#
# COMPACT_ATOMS: atom_id res chain seq x y z
N GLU A 1 -14.72 -7.98 4.24
CA GLU A 1 -14.63 -7.88 2.77
C GLU A 1 -13.61 -6.80 2.43
N ALA A 2 -12.87 -6.92 1.33
CA ALA A 2 -11.96 -5.87 0.89
C ALA A 2 -12.74 -4.78 0.15
N VAL A 3 -12.33 -3.52 0.30
CA VAL A 3 -12.90 -2.39 -0.44
C VAL A 3 -11.85 -1.87 -1.40
N GLN A 4 -12.19 -1.79 -2.68
CA GLN A 4 -11.34 -1.18 -3.69
C GLN A 4 -11.81 0.25 -3.96
N VAL A 5 -10.86 1.19 -4.03
CA VAL A 5 -11.13 2.60 -4.30
C VAL A 5 -10.34 3.01 -5.53
N VAL A 6 -11.03 3.53 -6.54
CA VAL A 6 -10.39 4.18 -7.69
C VAL A 6 -10.72 5.66 -7.67
N ASN A 7 -9.70 6.51 -7.67
CA ASN A 7 -9.83 7.95 -7.56
C ASN A 7 -9.14 8.64 -8.74
N ILE A 8 -9.82 9.64 -9.32
CA ILE A 8 -9.25 10.55 -10.31
C ILE A 8 -8.93 11.87 -9.59
N GLU A 9 -7.64 12.11 -9.37
CA GLU A 9 -7.16 13.27 -8.64
C GLU A 9 -6.71 14.37 -9.60
N ARG A 10 -7.31 15.56 -9.49
CA ARG A 10 -6.86 16.73 -10.24
C ARG A 10 -5.58 17.31 -9.65
N SER A 11 -4.63 17.67 -10.52
CA SER A 11 -3.47 18.45 -10.11
C SER A 11 -3.88 19.83 -9.61
N LYS A 12 -3.20 20.33 -8.57
CA LYS A 12 -3.45 21.66 -7.97
C LYS A 12 -3.13 22.84 -8.89
N ARG A 13 -2.46 22.59 -10.02
CA ARG A 13 -1.97 23.63 -10.96
C ARG A 13 -2.73 23.67 -12.29
N ASN A 14 -3.95 23.15 -12.32
CA ASN A 14 -4.79 23.22 -13.52
C ASN A 14 -5.19 24.66 -13.83
N GLY A 15 -5.23 25.01 -15.12
CA GLY A 15 -5.59 26.33 -15.62
C GLY A 15 -6.48 26.24 -16.85
N ALA A 16 -6.74 27.40 -17.47
CA ALA A 16 -7.65 27.50 -18.61
C ALA A 16 -7.14 26.78 -19.88
N LEU A 17 -5.83 26.58 -20.01
CA LEU A 17 -5.18 26.07 -21.23
C LEU A 17 -4.61 24.66 -21.07
N ALA A 18 -4.46 24.19 -19.83
CA ALA A 18 -3.90 22.89 -19.54
C ALA A 18 -4.41 22.38 -18.18
N ALA A 19 -4.67 21.08 -18.11
CA ALA A 19 -5.03 20.36 -16.92
C ALA A 19 -4.22 19.08 -16.81
N ARG A 20 -3.93 18.67 -15.59
CA ARG A 20 -3.33 17.37 -15.26
C ARG A 20 -4.22 16.63 -14.29
N PHE A 21 -4.29 15.32 -14.45
CA PHE A 21 -4.89 14.44 -13.46
C PHE A 21 -4.07 13.16 -13.26
N TYR A 22 -4.32 12.51 -12.14
CA TYR A 22 -3.74 11.23 -11.75
C TYR A 22 -4.87 10.23 -11.55
N ILE A 23 -4.59 8.97 -11.85
CA ILE A 23 -5.47 7.85 -11.49
C ILE A 23 -4.76 7.10 -10.37
N ASN A 24 -5.44 6.94 -9.25
CA ASN A 24 -4.95 6.17 -8.11
C ASN A 24 -5.94 5.04 -7.84
N GLY A 25 -5.41 3.86 -7.53
CA GLY A 25 -6.17 2.68 -7.15
C GLY A 25 -5.70 2.19 -5.80
N SER A 26 -6.62 1.77 -4.94
CA SER A 26 -6.29 1.40 -3.58
C SER A 26 -7.15 0.25 -3.07
N VAL A 27 -6.62 -0.50 -2.11
CA VAL A 27 -7.35 -1.59 -1.43
C VAL A 27 -7.28 -1.40 0.07
N TYR A 28 -8.45 -1.35 0.70
CA TYR A 28 -8.64 -1.42 2.13
C TYR A 28 -9.03 -2.85 2.54
N LEU A 29 -8.31 -3.43 3.48
CA LEU A 29 -8.58 -4.76 4.02
C LEU A 29 -8.79 -4.68 5.53
N PRO A 30 -10.04 -4.69 6.03
CA PRO A 30 -10.35 -4.59 7.47
C PRO A 30 -9.57 -5.58 8.34
N ALA A 31 -9.26 -6.77 7.81
CA ALA A 31 -8.47 -7.78 8.50
C ALA A 31 -7.08 -7.29 8.91
N LEU A 32 -6.43 -6.42 8.13
CA LEU A 32 -5.11 -5.90 8.44
C LEU A 32 -5.14 -4.91 9.61
N ASP A 33 -6.20 -4.10 9.73
CA ASP A 33 -6.42 -3.24 10.90
C ASP A 33 -6.78 -4.06 12.14
N ALA A 34 -7.66 -5.05 11.97
CA ALA A 34 -8.10 -5.93 13.05
C ALA A 34 -6.92 -6.64 13.72
N VAL A 35 -5.93 -7.08 12.94
CA VAL A 35 -4.71 -7.72 13.45
C VAL A 35 -3.97 -6.85 14.48
N ILE A 36 -3.87 -5.54 14.23
CA ILE A 36 -3.16 -4.62 15.14
C ILE A 36 -4.10 -3.88 16.10
N GLY A 37 -5.39 -4.16 16.04
CA GLY A 37 -6.43 -3.57 16.89
C GLY A 37 -6.73 -2.12 16.55
N GLU A 38 -6.53 -1.72 15.28
CA GLU A 38 -6.94 -0.41 14.79
C GLU A 38 -8.44 -0.38 14.49
N PRO A 39 -9.12 0.79 14.61
CA PRO A 39 -10.51 0.93 14.25
C PRO A 39 -10.75 0.60 12.77
N LEU A 40 -11.88 -0.05 12.49
CA LEU A 40 -12.31 -0.32 11.12
C LEU A 40 -12.92 0.93 10.50
N ILE A 41 -12.71 1.10 9.20
CA ILE A 41 -13.24 2.22 8.41
C ILE A 41 -14.35 1.67 7.51
N GLU A 42 -15.57 2.16 7.68
CA GLU A 42 -16.75 1.67 6.94
C GLU A 42 -16.75 2.12 5.48
N ASP A 43 -16.29 3.33 5.19
CA ASP A 43 -16.21 3.92 3.84
C ASP A 43 -14.80 4.51 3.62
N PRO A 44 -13.81 3.66 3.31
CA PRO A 44 -12.42 4.09 3.18
C PRO A 44 -12.23 4.92 1.91
N ASP A 45 -11.50 6.02 2.06
CA ASP A 45 -10.94 6.80 0.96
C ASP A 45 -9.54 6.29 0.55
N GLU A 46 -8.99 6.85 -0.53
CA GLU A 46 -7.68 6.44 -1.06
C GLU A 46 -6.54 6.54 -0.03
N PRO A 47 -6.44 7.61 0.81
CA PRO A 47 -5.43 7.71 1.86
C PRO A 47 -5.57 6.71 3.02
N SER A 48 -6.79 6.28 3.34
CA SER A 48 -7.03 5.33 4.43
C SER A 48 -6.79 3.86 4.05
N CYS A 49 -6.69 3.56 2.75
CA CYS A 49 -6.40 2.23 2.25
C CYS A 49 -4.97 1.76 2.57
N HIS A 50 -4.78 0.44 2.65
CA HIS A 50 -3.49 -0.18 2.97
C HIS A 50 -2.59 -0.27 1.75
N VAL A 51 -3.14 -0.81 0.66
CA VAL A 51 -2.47 -0.88 -0.65
C VAL A 51 -2.86 0.37 -1.43
N ARG A 52 -1.86 1.02 -2.03
CA ARG A 52 -2.03 2.20 -2.88
C ARG A 52 -1.17 2.04 -4.13
N LEU A 53 -1.79 2.21 -5.29
CA LEU A 53 -1.25 1.90 -6.61
C LEU A 53 -1.63 3.00 -7.61
N ARG A 54 -0.87 3.06 -8.68
CA ARG A 54 -1.16 3.82 -9.90
C ARG A 54 -1.14 2.86 -11.10
N PRO A 55 -1.71 3.24 -12.25
CA PRO A 55 -1.63 2.41 -13.45
C PRO A 55 -0.21 1.96 -13.80
N ASN A 56 0.78 2.85 -13.62
CA ASN A 56 2.18 2.53 -13.89
C ASN A 56 2.84 1.55 -12.88
N ASP A 57 2.16 1.22 -11.77
CA ASP A 57 2.56 0.11 -10.89
C ASP A 57 2.08 -1.25 -11.46
N ALA A 58 0.97 -1.26 -12.21
CA ALA A 58 0.38 -2.45 -12.82
C ALA A 58 0.99 -2.75 -14.20
N ASP A 59 1.25 -1.72 -14.99
CA ASP A 59 1.89 -1.82 -16.31
C ASP A 59 2.99 -0.74 -16.42
N PRO A 60 4.28 -1.09 -16.56
CA PRO A 60 5.35 -0.11 -16.75
C PRO A 60 5.17 0.79 -17.99
N GLY A 61 4.34 0.39 -18.96
CA GLY A 61 3.95 1.19 -20.12
C GLY A 61 2.82 2.19 -19.87
N ALA A 62 2.10 2.06 -18.75
CA ALA A 62 1.01 2.95 -18.38
C ALA A 62 1.51 4.33 -17.90
N ARG A 63 0.62 5.33 -17.99
CA ARG A 63 0.94 6.69 -17.58
C ARG A 63 0.93 6.83 -16.05
N ARG A 64 1.90 7.58 -15.55
CA ARG A 64 1.93 8.04 -14.15
C ARG A 64 0.99 9.23 -13.90
N GLU A 65 0.75 10.02 -14.95
CA GLU A 65 -0.05 11.23 -14.97
C GLU A 65 -0.55 11.51 -16.39
N TYR A 66 -1.67 12.19 -16.50
CA TYR A 66 -2.32 12.50 -17.77
C TYR A 66 -2.44 14.01 -17.92
N ASP A 67 -1.90 14.52 -19.02
CA ASP A 67 -1.95 15.93 -19.38
C ASP A 67 -2.99 16.16 -20.47
N VAL A 68 -3.82 17.18 -20.26
CA VAL A 68 -4.85 17.63 -21.19
C VAL A 68 -4.54 19.07 -21.55
N THR A 69 -4.38 19.35 -22.83
CA THR A 69 -4.20 20.70 -23.40
C THR A 69 -5.31 20.96 -24.43
N LEU A 70 -5.30 22.15 -25.03
CA LEU A 70 -6.21 22.48 -26.14
C LEU A 70 -6.03 21.57 -27.37
N ASP A 71 -4.85 20.98 -27.53
CA ASP A 71 -4.49 20.15 -28.68
C ASP A 71 -4.66 18.64 -28.39
N THR A 72 -5.14 18.28 -27.19
CA THR A 72 -5.33 16.88 -26.83
C THR A 72 -6.44 16.24 -27.65
N ASP A 73 -6.10 15.16 -28.35
CA ASP A 73 -7.08 14.25 -28.93
C ASP A 73 -7.81 13.49 -27.80
N ALA A 74 -9.08 13.83 -27.61
CA ALA A 74 -9.91 13.27 -26.56
C ALA A 74 -10.18 11.77 -26.76
N GLU A 75 -10.26 11.27 -28.00
CA GLU A 75 -10.51 9.86 -28.27
C GLU A 75 -9.26 9.03 -27.96
N ALA A 76 -8.09 9.50 -28.42
CA ALA A 76 -6.82 8.85 -28.13
C ALA A 76 -6.53 8.83 -26.62
N LEU A 77 -6.74 9.95 -25.91
CA LEU A 77 -6.60 10.00 -24.45
C LEU A 77 -7.60 9.07 -23.76
N GLY A 78 -8.85 9.05 -24.19
CA GLY A 78 -9.88 8.17 -23.63
C GLY A 78 -9.51 6.70 -23.74
N ALA A 79 -8.98 6.27 -24.89
CA ALA A 79 -8.50 4.91 -25.10
C ALA A 79 -7.27 4.59 -24.21
N GLU A 80 -6.34 5.53 -24.07
CA GLU A 80 -5.17 5.37 -23.20
C GLU A 80 -5.58 5.22 -21.73
N VAL A 81 -6.45 6.10 -21.24
CA VAL A 81 -7.00 6.06 -19.88
C VAL A 81 -7.77 4.75 -19.64
N ALA A 82 -8.61 4.32 -20.58
CA ALA A 82 -9.38 3.09 -20.42
C ALA A 82 -8.45 1.87 -20.25
N ARG A 83 -7.42 1.75 -21.10
CA ARG A 83 -6.41 0.69 -21.02
C ARG A 83 -5.69 0.70 -19.67
N ASP A 84 -5.24 1.87 -19.24
CA ASP A 84 -4.49 2.04 -17.99
C ASP A 84 -5.35 1.77 -16.75
N VAL A 85 -6.64 2.16 -16.77
CA VAL A 85 -7.60 1.84 -15.70
C VAL A 85 -7.89 0.35 -15.67
N THR A 86 -8.07 -0.31 -16.82
CA THR A 86 -8.27 -1.77 -16.86
C THR A 86 -7.09 -2.51 -16.24
N ALA A 87 -5.85 -2.17 -16.61
CA ALA A 87 -4.66 -2.78 -16.01
C ALA A 87 -4.58 -2.56 -14.50
N LEU A 88 -4.94 -1.35 -14.03
CA LEU A 88 -5.01 -1.06 -12.61
C LEU A 88 -6.05 -1.91 -11.89
N LEU A 89 -7.27 -2.03 -12.44
CA LEU A 89 -8.35 -2.84 -11.87
C LEU A 89 -7.94 -4.32 -11.78
N ASP A 90 -7.34 -4.89 -12.84
CA ASP A 90 -6.85 -6.27 -12.84
C ASP A 90 -5.84 -6.52 -11.72
N MET A 91 -4.93 -5.55 -11.47
CA MET A 91 -3.98 -5.64 -10.37
C MET A 91 -4.66 -5.54 -9.00
N LEU A 92 -5.66 -4.66 -8.84
CA LEU A 92 -6.41 -4.50 -7.60
C LEU A 92 -7.21 -5.76 -7.25
N ASP A 93 -7.77 -6.45 -8.24
CA ASP A 93 -8.52 -7.70 -8.05
C ASP A 93 -7.63 -8.81 -7.47
N GLY A 94 -6.36 -8.84 -7.85
CA GLY A 94 -5.35 -9.74 -7.29
C GLY A 94 -4.97 -9.44 -5.83
N LEU A 95 -5.36 -8.29 -5.27
CA LEU A 95 -4.94 -7.82 -3.95
C LEU A 95 -6.09 -7.77 -2.91
N THR A 96 -7.20 -8.44 -3.20
CA THR A 96 -8.42 -8.47 -2.37
C THR A 96 -8.34 -9.40 -1.16
N THR A 97 -7.27 -10.18 -1.02
CA THR A 97 -7.05 -11.06 0.15
C THR A 97 -5.93 -10.50 1.05
N PRO A 98 -5.99 -10.69 2.38
CA PRO A 98 -4.93 -10.27 3.28
C PRO A 98 -3.56 -10.87 2.90
N GLN A 99 -3.52 -12.15 2.50
CA GLN A 99 -2.29 -12.83 2.11
C GLN A 99 -1.65 -12.17 0.88
N ALA A 100 -2.44 -11.91 -0.17
CA ALA A 100 -1.93 -11.25 -1.37
C ALA A 100 -1.48 -9.81 -1.10
N ALA A 101 -2.26 -9.06 -0.33
CA ALA A 101 -1.91 -7.70 0.08
C ALA A 101 -0.64 -7.66 0.92
N VAL A 102 -0.48 -8.56 1.89
CA VAL A 102 0.72 -8.67 2.75
C VAL A 102 1.95 -9.05 1.92
N ALA A 103 1.83 -10.01 1.00
CA ALA A 103 2.92 -10.37 0.10
C ALA A 103 3.37 -9.17 -0.76
N HIS A 104 2.41 -8.39 -1.27
CA HIS A 104 2.69 -7.16 -2.01
C HIS A 104 3.35 -6.08 -1.14
N LEU A 105 2.83 -5.85 0.07
CA LEU A 105 3.29 -4.81 1.00
C LEU A 105 4.65 -5.15 1.63
N ALA A 106 4.97 -6.42 1.86
CA ALA A 106 6.25 -6.85 2.40
C ALA A 106 7.44 -6.38 1.54
N GLY A 107 7.25 -6.28 0.22
CA GLY A 107 8.24 -5.72 -0.71
C GLY A 107 8.37 -4.19 -0.64
N ARG A 108 7.41 -3.49 -0.02
CA ARG A 108 7.32 -2.02 0.07
C ARG A 108 7.75 -1.46 1.44
N ARG A 109 8.45 -2.27 2.24
CA ARG A 109 9.21 -1.88 3.44
C ARG A 109 8.38 -1.07 4.45
N LEU A 110 8.56 0.24 4.56
CA LEU A 110 7.86 1.09 5.54
C LEU A 110 6.37 1.26 5.24
N ALA A 111 5.90 0.93 4.04
CA ALA A 111 4.47 0.95 3.75
C ALA A 111 3.76 -0.14 4.58
N GLN A 112 2.91 0.27 5.53
CA GLN A 112 2.09 -0.65 6.34
C GLN A 112 2.88 -1.70 7.14
N TYR A 113 4.13 -1.43 7.48
CA TYR A 113 5.04 -2.41 8.10
C TYR A 113 4.50 -3.04 9.41
N GLU A 114 3.75 -2.26 10.20
CA GLU A 114 3.09 -2.74 11.43
C GLU A 114 2.05 -3.84 11.12
N ARG A 115 1.27 -3.66 10.05
CA ARG A 115 0.25 -4.60 9.60
C ARG A 115 0.86 -5.85 8.97
N VAL A 116 1.90 -5.70 8.15
CA VAL A 116 2.65 -6.83 7.57
C VAL A 116 3.24 -7.70 8.69
N PHE A 117 3.92 -7.08 9.65
CA PHE A 117 4.50 -7.79 10.80
C PHE A 117 3.42 -8.45 11.66
N GLY A 118 2.38 -7.71 12.02
CA GLY A 118 1.25 -8.25 12.79
C GLY A 118 0.59 -9.42 12.08
N TRP A 119 0.43 -9.36 10.75
CA TRP A 119 -0.18 -10.43 9.98
C TRP A 119 0.63 -11.72 10.12
N TYR A 120 1.93 -11.67 9.86
CA TYR A 120 2.81 -12.84 10.01
C TYR A 120 2.77 -13.42 11.43
N LEU A 121 2.75 -12.59 12.47
CA LEU A 121 2.60 -13.07 13.84
C LEU A 121 1.25 -13.76 14.08
N SER A 122 0.16 -13.17 13.57
CA SER A 122 -1.20 -13.71 13.73
C SER A 122 -1.38 -15.08 13.04
N GLN A 123 -0.67 -15.29 11.93
CA GLN A 123 -0.70 -16.53 11.16
C GLN A 123 0.34 -17.57 11.64
N ASN A 124 1.08 -17.28 12.71
CA ASN A 124 2.18 -18.12 13.20
C ASN A 124 3.34 -18.28 12.17
N GLU A 125 3.50 -17.35 11.25
CA GLU A 125 4.53 -17.36 10.21
C GLU A 125 5.83 -16.69 10.72
N LEU A 126 6.43 -17.24 11.78
CA LEU A 126 7.55 -16.61 12.48
C LEU A 126 8.80 -16.43 11.61
N ASP A 127 9.06 -17.35 10.67
CA ASP A 127 10.18 -17.21 9.74
C ASP A 127 10.00 -16.01 8.79
N GLN A 128 8.77 -15.78 8.31
CA GLN A 128 8.45 -14.61 7.48
C GLN A 128 8.54 -13.32 8.29
N ALA A 129 8.00 -13.32 9.51
CA ALA A 129 8.13 -12.19 10.42
C ALA A 129 9.61 -11.83 10.68
N ARG A 130 10.45 -12.85 10.92
CA ARG A 130 11.89 -12.70 11.13
C ARG A 130 12.60 -12.13 9.90
N LEU A 131 12.37 -12.69 8.73
CA LEU A 131 12.95 -12.20 7.48
C LEU A 131 12.54 -10.76 7.20
N PHE A 132 11.25 -10.45 7.37
CA PHE A 132 10.71 -9.11 7.16
C PHE A 132 11.37 -8.08 8.08
N VAL A 133 11.40 -8.33 9.39
CA VAL A 133 11.99 -7.39 10.35
C VAL A 133 13.50 -7.23 10.16
N ARG A 134 14.22 -8.31 9.82
CA ARG A 134 15.65 -8.19 9.47
C ARG A 134 15.86 -7.33 8.23
N SER A 135 15.00 -7.44 7.23
CA SER A 135 15.10 -6.59 6.04
C SER A 135 14.86 -5.10 6.38
N LEU A 136 13.86 -4.79 7.21
CA LEU A 136 13.63 -3.44 7.72
C LEU A 136 14.82 -2.90 8.52
N HIS A 137 15.39 -3.71 9.42
CA HIS A 137 16.53 -3.29 10.22
C HIS A 137 17.79 -3.09 9.39
N THR A 138 18.01 -3.93 8.37
CA THR A 138 19.16 -3.78 7.46
C THR A 138 19.15 -2.43 6.75
N GLU A 139 17.98 -1.93 6.38
CA GLU A 139 17.85 -0.66 5.68
C GLU A 139 17.77 0.56 6.60
N PHE A 140 16.98 0.46 7.68
CA PHE A 140 16.64 1.61 8.51
C PHE A 140 17.27 1.57 9.91
N GLY A 141 17.90 0.46 10.31
CA GLY A 141 18.40 0.24 11.67
C GLY A 141 19.49 1.21 12.12
N GLY A 142 20.26 1.74 11.16
CA GLY A 142 21.27 2.78 11.43
C GLY A 142 20.70 4.19 11.58
N GLU A 143 19.40 4.39 11.31
CA GLU A 143 18.79 5.71 11.33
C GLU A 143 18.24 6.04 12.73
N GLY A 144 18.32 7.31 13.15
CA GLY A 144 17.80 7.74 14.45
C GLY A 144 16.29 7.48 14.65
N ARG A 145 15.52 7.40 13.54
CA ARG A 145 14.09 7.08 13.57
C ARG A 145 13.80 5.58 13.82
N TRP A 146 14.79 4.69 13.74
CA TRP A 146 14.60 3.26 13.99
C TRP A 146 13.98 2.98 15.35
N ALA A 147 14.36 3.73 16.39
CA ALA A 147 13.80 3.57 17.73
C ALA A 147 12.27 3.73 17.76
N ILE A 148 11.74 4.64 16.92
CA ILE A 148 10.28 4.85 16.77
C ILE A 148 9.64 3.65 16.09
N PHE A 149 10.24 3.15 15.00
CA PHE A 149 9.72 2.00 14.27
C PHE A 149 9.74 0.73 15.13
N ALA A 150 10.85 0.47 15.82
CA ALA A 150 11.01 -0.64 16.74
C ALA A 150 10.00 -0.57 17.89
N GLY A 151 9.77 0.62 18.47
CA GLY A 151 8.75 0.79 19.52
C GLY A 151 7.33 0.43 19.07
N ARG A 152 6.99 0.73 17.80
CA ARG A 152 5.71 0.33 17.21
C ARG A 152 5.64 -1.19 16.98
N LEU A 153 6.72 -1.82 16.49
CA LEU A 153 6.82 -3.28 16.39
C LEU A 153 6.68 -3.97 17.76
N ASP A 154 7.22 -3.40 18.83
CA ASP A 154 6.97 -3.91 20.19
C ASP A 154 5.49 -3.85 20.58
N GLY A 155 4.80 -2.77 20.20
CA GLY A 155 3.36 -2.62 20.36
C GLY A 155 2.59 -3.74 19.66
N VAL A 156 2.92 -3.99 18.39
CA VAL A 156 2.32 -5.06 17.58
C VAL A 156 2.62 -6.43 18.18
N ALA A 157 3.87 -6.75 18.49
CA ALA A 157 4.25 -8.05 19.05
C ALA A 157 3.52 -8.34 20.36
N ARG A 158 3.52 -7.38 21.30
CA ARG A 158 2.82 -7.53 22.59
C ARG A 158 1.33 -7.82 22.42
N ARG A 159 0.68 -7.18 21.44
CA ARG A 159 -0.75 -7.35 21.17
C ARG A 159 -1.05 -8.68 20.49
N VAL A 160 -0.33 -8.99 19.41
CA VAL A 160 -0.67 -10.12 18.53
C VAL A 160 -0.15 -11.43 19.12
N ARG A 161 1.08 -11.40 19.67
CA ARG A 161 1.78 -12.58 20.17
C ARG A 161 2.83 -12.20 21.21
N GLY A 162 2.37 -11.99 22.45
CA GLY A 162 3.19 -11.44 23.54
C GLY A 162 4.36 -12.31 23.99
N ASP A 163 4.42 -13.57 23.57
CA ASP A 163 5.54 -14.49 23.76
C ASP A 163 6.71 -14.27 22.77
N VAL A 164 6.53 -13.46 21.72
CA VAL A 164 7.55 -13.21 20.71
C VAL A 164 8.50 -12.07 21.10
N SER A 165 9.77 -12.43 21.32
CA SER A 165 10.90 -11.50 21.47
C SER A 165 11.55 -11.16 20.13
N TRP A 166 10.83 -10.45 19.25
CA TRP A 166 11.30 -10.18 17.88
C TRP A 166 12.67 -9.47 17.82
N ARG A 167 13.02 -8.69 18.85
CA ARG A 167 14.29 -7.96 18.92
C ARG A 167 15.52 -8.87 18.91
N GLU A 168 15.38 -10.12 19.35
CA GLU A 168 16.44 -11.13 19.29
C GLU A 168 16.76 -11.55 17.85
N TRP A 169 15.90 -11.23 16.89
CA TRP A 169 16.08 -11.62 15.48
C TRP A 169 17.01 -10.71 14.68
N ILE A 170 17.27 -9.50 15.19
CA ILE A 170 18.10 -8.48 14.53
C ILE A 170 19.52 -8.38 15.14
N GLY A 171 19.79 -9.18 16.18
CA GLY A 171 21.12 -9.34 16.79
C GLY A 171 22.04 -10.24 15.99
#